data_AF-A0A009Y669-F1
#
_entry.id   AF-A0A009Y669-F1
#
_cell.length_a   1.000
_cell.length_b   1.000
_cell.length_c   1.000
_cell.angle_alpha   90.00
_cell.angle_beta   90.00
_cell.angle_gamma   90.00
#
_symmetry.space_group_name_H-M   'P 1'
#
loop_
_entity.id
_entity.type
_entity.pdbx_description
1 polymer ?
#
loop_
_entity_poly.entity_id
_entity_poly.type
_entity_poly.pdbx_seq_one_letter_code
_entity_poly.pdbx_strand_id
1 'polypeptide(L)'
;MNKPTPKTYRTTNWSSYNRALINRGNISIWFDPNTQWYAQPQNKQGRNQTYSDTAIQCCLMIKSLFRLSLRMVTGFVQSLIKLCGLNWTAPDYST
;
A
#
# COMPACT_ATOMS: atom_id res chain seq x y z
N MET A 1 -2.60 22.82 -48.56
CA MET A 1 -2.90 22.98 -47.12
C MET A 1 -1.59 22.92 -46.34
N ASN A 2 -1.21 24.02 -45.68
CA ASN A 2 0.01 24.06 -44.85
C ASN A 2 -0.27 23.34 -43.52
N LYS A 3 0.61 22.41 -43.12
CA LYS A 3 0.51 21.73 -41.83
C LYS A 3 0.82 22.72 -40.70
N PRO A 4 0.02 22.76 -39.61
CA PRO A 4 0.34 23.58 -38.45
C PRO A 4 1.64 23.08 -37.80
N THR A 5 2.45 24.02 -37.30
CA THR A 5 3.71 23.74 -36.63
C THR A 5 3.49 22.93 -35.35
N PRO A 6 4.32 21.91 -35.08
CA PRO A 6 4.15 21.06 -33.90
C PRO A 6 4.40 21.86 -32.62
N LYS A 7 3.44 21.82 -31.69
CA LYS A 7 3.56 22.46 -30.38
C LYS A 7 4.66 21.76 -29.58
N THR A 8 5.71 22.50 -29.24
CA THR A 8 6.79 22.04 -28.36
C THR A 8 6.37 22.31 -26.91
N TYR A 9 5.99 21.27 -26.19
CA TYR A 9 5.64 21.37 -24.78
C TYR A 9 6.90 21.20 -23.92
N ARG A 10 7.14 22.13 -22.99
CA ARG A 10 8.26 22.05 -22.06
C ARG A 10 7.82 21.34 -20.79
N THR A 11 8.35 20.14 -20.55
CA THR A 11 7.97 19.32 -19.39
C THR A 11 8.60 19.89 -18.11
N THR A 12 7.88 20.75 -17.40
CA THR A 12 8.32 21.39 -16.13
C THR A 12 8.04 20.54 -14.89
N ASN A 13 7.27 19.46 -15.01
CA ASN A 13 6.82 18.63 -13.88
C ASN A 13 7.75 17.45 -13.54
N TRP A 14 8.93 17.35 -14.15
CA TRP A 14 9.82 16.17 -14.03
C TRP A 14 10.16 15.84 -12.57
N SER A 15 10.44 16.84 -11.74
CA SER A 15 10.75 16.63 -10.32
C SER A 15 9.56 16.04 -9.55
N SER A 16 8.36 16.56 -9.77
CA SER A 16 7.12 16.06 -9.18
C SER A 16 6.79 14.65 -9.65
N TYR A 17 6.97 14.37 -10.94
CA TYR A 17 6.76 13.04 -11.52
C TYR A 17 7.72 12.00 -10.93
N ASN A 18 9.01 12.33 -10.81
CA ASN A 18 10.00 11.46 -10.17
C ASN A 18 9.69 11.21 -8.69
N ARG A 19 9.27 12.24 -7.94
CA ARG A 19 8.83 12.06 -6.56
C ARG A 19 7.64 11.10 -6.46
N ALA A 20 6.66 11.22 -7.37
CA ALA A 20 5.53 10.30 -7.41
C ALA A 20 5.96 8.85 -7.70
N LEU A 21 6.93 8.64 -8.59
CA LEU A 21 7.51 7.31 -8.87
C LEU A 21 8.23 6.72 -7.65
N ILE A 22 9.06 7.50 -6.96
CA ILE A 22 9.74 7.08 -5.73
C ILE A 22 8.71 6.71 -4.65
N ASN A 23 7.69 7.55 -4.48
CA ASN A 23 6.62 7.32 -3.52
C ASN A 23 5.84 6.03 -3.80
N ARG A 24 5.68 5.61 -5.06
CA ARG A 24 5.04 4.32 -5.37
C ARG A 24 5.78 3.11 -4.82
N GLY A 25 7.11 3.20 -4.69
CA GLY A 25 7.93 2.16 -4.06
C GLY A 25 8.09 2.34 -2.55
N ASN A 26 7.60 3.45 -1.98
CA ASN A 26 7.76 3.76 -0.57
C ASN A 26 6.74 3.01 0.27
N ILE A 27 7.19 1.92 0.89
CA ILE A 27 6.38 1.05 1.74
C ILE A 27 5.84 1.80 2.96
N SER A 28 6.53 2.84 3.45
CA SER A 28 6.11 3.63 4.61
C SER A 28 4.78 4.35 4.44
N ILE A 29 4.30 4.54 3.20
CA ILE A 29 2.97 5.14 2.94
C ILE A 29 1.85 4.27 3.52
N TRP A 30 2.05 2.95 3.60
CA TRP A 30 1.05 2.01 4.13
C TRP A 30 1.15 1.82 5.66
N PHE A 31 2.28 2.20 6.25
CA PHE A 31 2.57 2.10 7.69
C PHE A 31 2.55 3.49 8.36
N ASP A 32 1.64 4.35 7.92
CA ASP A 32 1.39 5.65 8.56
C ASP A 32 0.39 5.47 9.72
N PRO A 33 0.64 6.01 10.92
CA PRO A 33 -0.28 5.91 12.07
C PRO A 33 -1.72 6.36 11.80
N ASN A 34 -1.93 7.25 10.82
CA ASN A 34 -3.24 7.74 10.40
C ASN A 34 -3.99 6.75 9.49
N THR A 35 -3.32 5.70 9.02
CA THR A 35 -3.93 4.67 8.16
C THR A 35 -4.88 3.82 9.00
N GLN A 36 -6.11 3.69 8.53
CA GLN A 36 -7.09 2.80 9.14
C GLN A 36 -6.67 1.34 8.89
N TRP A 37 -5.94 0.73 9.82
CA TRP A 37 -5.45 -0.64 9.69
C TRP A 37 -6.53 -1.70 9.97
N TYR A 38 -7.38 -1.43 10.96
CA TYR A 38 -8.49 -2.32 11.34
C TYR A 38 -9.78 -1.89 10.64
N ALA A 39 -10.61 -2.84 10.25
CA ALA A 39 -11.90 -2.52 9.67
C ALA A 39 -12.86 -1.95 10.74
N GLN A 40 -13.76 -1.08 10.31
CA GLN A 40 -14.84 -0.59 11.17
C GLN A 40 -15.84 -1.73 11.41
N PRO A 41 -16.34 -1.91 12.64
CA PRO A 41 -17.28 -2.97 12.94
C PRO A 41 -18.55 -2.77 12.12
N GLN A 42 -18.85 -3.73 11.25
CA GLN A 42 -20.07 -3.71 10.44
C GLN A 42 -21.10 -4.63 11.11
N ASN A 43 -22.26 -4.09 11.49
CA ASN A 43 -23.39 -4.86 12.02
C ASN A 43 -24.12 -5.63 10.90
N LYS A 44 -23.37 -6.39 10.09
CA LYS A 44 -23.90 -7.26 9.04
C LYS A 44 -23.85 -8.70 9.50
N GLN A 45 -24.83 -9.48 9.09
CA GLN A 45 -24.91 -10.90 9.41
C GLN A 45 -23.81 -11.64 8.64
N GLY A 46 -22.85 -12.24 9.35
CA GLY A 46 -21.68 -12.91 8.75
C GLY A 46 -20.40 -12.71 9.57
N ARG A 47 -19.25 -13.06 9.00
CA ARG A 47 -17.93 -12.80 9.62
C ARG A 47 -17.56 -11.33 9.45
N ASN A 48 -17.35 -10.64 10.57
CA ASN A 48 -16.88 -9.25 10.55
C ASN A 48 -15.46 -9.19 10.02
N GLN A 49 -15.19 -8.23 9.14
CA GLN A 49 -13.83 -7.94 8.70
C GLN A 49 -13.04 -7.39 9.90
N THR A 50 -11.91 -8.02 10.22
CA THR A 50 -11.00 -7.53 11.28
C THR A 50 -10.04 -6.47 10.73
N TYR A 51 -9.62 -6.62 9.49
CA TYR A 51 -8.65 -5.74 8.83
C TYR A 51 -9.30 -4.94 7.72
N SER A 52 -8.79 -3.74 7.48
CA SER A 52 -9.24 -2.92 6.36
C SER A 52 -8.75 -3.46 5.01
N ASP A 53 -9.43 -3.07 3.94
CA ASP A 53 -9.01 -3.42 2.58
C ASP A 53 -7.59 -2.90 2.27
N THR A 54 -7.22 -1.73 2.83
CA THR A 54 -5.89 -1.16 2.67
C THR A 54 -4.80 -2.01 3.34
N ALA A 55 -5.07 -2.56 4.53
CA ALA A 55 -4.13 -3.47 5.20
C ALA A 55 -3.94 -4.78 4.40
N ILE A 56 -5.05 -5.36 3.89
CA ILE A 56 -5.01 -6.57 3.07
C ILE A 56 -4.25 -6.32 1.77
N GLN A 57 -4.55 -5.23 1.06
CA GLN A 57 -3.86 -4.85 -0.17
C GLN A 57 -2.36 -4.64 0.06
N CYS A 58 -1.97 -3.99 1.16
CA CYS A 58 -0.57 -3.82 1.54
C CYS A 58 0.14 -5.19 1.68
N CYS A 59 -0.46 -6.13 2.43
CA CYS A 59 0.10 -7.46 2.59
C CYS A 59 0.21 -8.22 1.26
N LEU A 60 -0.79 -8.13 0.39
CA LEU A 60 -0.77 -8.77 -0.93
C LEU A 60 0.27 -8.13 -1.87
N MET A 61 0.48 -6.81 -1.78
CA MET A 61 1.50 -6.12 -2.54
C MET A 61 2.90 -6.57 -2.11
N ILE A 62 3.17 -6.60 -0.80
CA ILE A 62 4.42 -7.11 -0.23
C ILE A 62 4.65 -8.57 -0.67
N LYS A 63 3.61 -9.40 -0.57
CA LYS A 63 3.65 -10.78 -1.07
C LYS A 63 4.10 -10.85 -2.52
N SER A 64 3.51 -10.04 -3.40
CA SER A 64 3.79 -10.05 -4.83
C SER A 64 5.17 -9.49 -5.17
N LEU A 65 5.58 -8.40 -4.51
CA LEU A 65 6.85 -7.72 -4.79
C LEU A 65 8.04 -8.59 -4.36
N PHE A 66 7.96 -9.19 -3.18
CA PHE A 66 9.02 -10.03 -2.64
C PHE A 66 8.85 -11.52 -2.98
N ARG A 67 7.80 -11.88 -3.73
CA ARG A 67 7.43 -13.25 -4.12
C ARG A 67 7.40 -14.23 -2.94
N LEU A 68 6.86 -13.78 -1.82
CA LEU A 68 6.81 -14.53 -0.57
C LEU A 68 5.57 -15.45 -0.51
N SER A 69 5.64 -16.49 0.30
CA SER A 69 4.44 -17.29 0.65
C SER A 69 3.57 -16.54 1.66
N LEU A 70 2.27 -16.87 1.74
CA LEU A 70 1.35 -16.14 2.62
C LEU A 70 1.79 -16.15 4.09
N ARG A 71 2.28 -17.30 4.58
CA ARG A 71 2.81 -17.47 5.95
C ARG A 71 4.12 -16.72 6.20
N MET A 72 4.92 -16.50 5.15
CA MET A 72 6.16 -15.74 5.29
C MET A 72 5.88 -14.23 5.31
N VAL A 73 4.87 -13.79 4.55
CA VAL A 73 4.40 -12.41 4.54
C VAL A 73 3.88 -11.98 5.90
N THR A 74 3.15 -12.84 6.62
CA THR A 74 2.65 -12.51 7.96
C THR A 74 3.80 -12.13 8.91
N GLY A 75 4.86 -12.94 8.96
CA GLY A 75 6.05 -12.65 9.80
C GLY A 75 6.85 -11.44 9.32
N PHE A 76 6.94 -11.23 8.01
CA PHE A 76 7.62 -10.07 7.43
C PHE A 76 6.87 -8.76 7.77
N VAL A 77 5.56 -8.73 7.56
CA VAL A 77 4.70 -7.59 7.89
C VAL A 77 4.71 -7.32 9.39
N GLN A 78 4.67 -8.35 10.23
CA GLN A 78 4.76 -8.19 11.69
C GLN A 78 6.09 -7.55 12.12
N SER A 79 7.19 -7.90 11.43
CA SER A 79 8.49 -7.27 11.67
C SER A 79 8.52 -5.81 11.23
N LEU A 80 7.89 -5.46 10.10
CA LEU A 80 7.75 -4.07 9.65
C LEU A 80 6.92 -3.23 10.61
N ILE A 81 5.78 -3.75 11.07
CA ILE A 81 4.92 -3.08 12.06
C ILE A 81 5.73 -2.75 13.33
N LYS A 82 6.52 -3.71 13.83
CA LYS A 82 7.38 -3.53 14.99
C LYS A 82 8.47 -2.47 14.74
N LEU A 83 9.08 -2.49 13.55
CA LEU A 83 10.11 -1.52 13.17
C LEU A 83 9.55 -0.08 13.08
N CYS A 84 8.31 0.05 12.62
CA CYS A 84 7.59 1.33 12.57
C CYS A 84 7.03 1.78 13.93
N GLY A 85 7.18 0.99 14.99
CA GLY A 85 6.66 1.32 16.33
C GLY A 85 5.13 1.31 16.41
N LEU A 86 4.47 0.56 15.54
CA LEU A 86 3.01 0.51 15.46
C LEU A 86 2.47 -0.65 16.29
N ASN A 87 1.34 -0.42 16.98
CA ASN A 87 0.67 -1.44 17.80
C ASN A 87 -0.38 -2.23 17.01
N TRP A 88 -0.03 -2.63 15.78
CA TRP A 88 -0.94 -3.36 14.90
C TRP A 88 -0.64 -4.85 14.87
N THR A 89 -1.63 -5.66 14.49
CA THR A 89 -1.44 -7.09 14.22
C THR A 89 -1.36 -7.28 12.71
N ALA A 90 -0.45 -8.15 12.26
CA ALA A 90 -0.35 -8.52 10.86
C ALA A 90 -1.56 -9.40 10.46
N PRO A 91 -2.22 -9.12 9.32
CA PRO A 91 -3.23 -10.02 8.77
C PRO A 91 -2.69 -11.43 8.61
N ASP A 92 -3.44 -12.42 9.08
CA ASP A 92 -3.05 -13.81 8.97
C ASP A 92 -3.89 -14.55 7.93
N TYR A 93 -3.50 -15.79 7.61
CA TYR A 93 -4.21 -16.61 6.62
C TYR A 93 -5.52 -17.20 7.16
N SER A 94 -5.82 -17.01 8.44
CA SER A 94 -7.02 -17.53 9.10
C SER A 94 -8.11 -16.47 9.25
N THR A 95 -7.80 -15.20 8.91
CA THR A 95 -8.68 -14.05 9.12
C THR A 95 -9.79 -13.93 8.09
#